data_AF-A0A060SXC4-F1
#
_entry.id   AF-A0A060SXC4-F1
#
_cell.length_a   1.000
_cell.length_b   1.000
_cell.length_c   1.000
_cell.angle_alpha   90.00
_cell.angle_beta   90.00
_cell.angle_gamma   90.00
#
_symmetry.space_group_name_H-M   'P 1'
#
loop_
_entity.id
_entity.type
_entity.pdbx_description
1 polymer ?
#
loop_
_entity_poly.entity_id
_entity_poly.type
_entity_poly.pdbx_seq_one_letter_code
_entity_poly.pdbx_strand_id
1 'polypeptide(L)'
;MNPQVKAEPKGVVLIIAPYNVPLFLSLSPLVGAIAGGNTVVLKPSDQSLASAALLTELVPKYFDPDVVQVINGGVPETTAACIVPEYVLLPRDFQETFVAAVQEMYKSFYPEGPKNSDSFARMVNEVHAAHIKKLLDKTKGTIVFGGNVDVAERYVGPTLVKDV
;
A
#
# COMPACT_ATOMS: atom_id res chain seq x y z
N MET A 1 19.13 43.28 -18.11
CA MET A 1 19.45 41.85 -17.90
C MET A 1 18.27 41.25 -17.17
N ASN A 2 17.54 40.31 -17.77
CA ASN A 2 16.33 39.75 -17.16
C ASN A 2 16.71 38.57 -16.25
N PRO A 3 16.15 38.46 -15.03
CA PRO A 3 16.42 37.31 -14.16
C PRO A 3 15.95 36.01 -14.84
N GLN A 4 16.77 34.96 -14.72
CA GLN A 4 16.47 33.62 -15.22
C GLN A 4 16.46 32.62 -14.06
N VAL A 5 15.57 31.62 -14.16
CA VAL A 5 15.53 30.48 -13.24
C VAL A 5 16.18 29.29 -13.93
N LYS A 6 17.15 28.67 -13.27
CA LYS A 6 17.84 27.46 -13.75
C LYS A 6 17.66 26.35 -12.72
N ALA A 7 17.17 25.20 -13.17
CA ALA A 7 17.11 24.00 -12.34
C ALA A 7 18.50 23.35 -12.26
N GLU A 8 18.89 22.92 -11.07
CA GLU A 8 20.15 22.22 -10.81
C GLU A 8 19.88 21.01 -9.89
N PRO A 9 20.65 19.91 -10.06
CA PRO A 9 20.50 18.73 -9.21
C PRO A 9 20.76 19.08 -7.76
N LYS A 10 20.07 18.39 -6.85
CA LYS A 10 20.23 18.53 -5.40
C LYS A 10 21.40 17.70 -4.85
N GLY A 11 21.84 16.68 -5.59
CA GLY A 11 22.96 15.82 -5.22
C GLY A 11 22.54 14.36 -5.12
N VAL A 12 22.63 13.79 -3.91
CA VAL A 12 22.20 12.41 -3.62
C VAL A 12 20.78 12.42 -3.06
N VAL A 13 19.89 11.62 -3.64
CA VAL A 13 18.51 11.45 -3.19
C VAL A 13 18.34 10.07 -2.56
N LEU A 14 17.78 10.03 -1.35
CA LEU A 14 17.37 8.77 -0.70
C LEU A 14 15.88 8.53 -0.97
N ILE A 15 15.55 7.36 -1.54
CA ILE A 15 14.17 6.91 -1.74
C ILE A 15 13.89 5.77 -0.77
N ILE A 16 12.99 5.98 0.18
CA ILE A 16 12.48 4.95 1.09
C ILE A 16 11.11 4.52 0.58
N ALA A 17 11.05 3.32 -0.01
CA ALA A 17 9.83 2.84 -0.64
C ALA A 17 8.98 2.01 0.35
N PRO A 18 7.67 2.23 0.43
CA PRO A 18 6.76 1.44 1.26
C PRO A 18 6.45 0.06 0.62
N TYR A 19 5.84 -0.83 1.40
CA TYR A 19 5.64 -2.23 1.03
C TYR A 19 4.46 -2.50 0.09
N ASN A 20 3.46 -1.62 0.05
CA ASN A 20 2.12 -1.95 -0.46
C ASN A 20 1.99 -1.85 -1.99
N VAL A 21 2.78 -0.99 -2.65
CA VAL A 21 2.94 -1.00 -4.12
C VAL A 21 4.45 -0.89 -4.43
N PRO A 22 5.23 -1.92 -4.07
CA PRO A 22 6.67 -1.79 -3.80
C PRO A 22 7.47 -1.48 -5.06
N LEU A 23 7.03 -1.92 -6.24
CA LEU A 23 7.69 -1.58 -7.50
C LEU A 23 7.37 -0.14 -7.94
N PHE A 24 6.09 0.23 -7.97
CA PHE A 24 5.68 1.57 -8.41
C PHE A 24 6.24 2.67 -7.49
N LEU A 25 6.12 2.48 -6.18
CA LEU A 25 6.55 3.46 -5.18
C LEU A 25 8.09 3.51 -5.01
N SER A 26 8.81 2.52 -5.56
CA SER A 26 10.27 2.60 -5.72
C SER A 26 10.67 3.31 -7.02
N LEU A 27 10.09 2.91 -8.15
CA LEU A 27 10.55 3.30 -9.48
C LEU A 27 10.01 4.67 -9.92
N SER A 28 8.78 5.02 -9.57
CA SER A 28 8.19 6.32 -9.91
C SER A 28 9.01 7.51 -9.37
N PRO A 29 9.38 7.57 -8.08
CA PRO A 29 10.25 8.64 -7.59
C PRO A 29 11.69 8.53 -8.12
N LEU A 30 12.18 7.32 -8.42
CA LEU A 30 13.52 7.12 -9.03
C LEU A 30 13.62 7.81 -10.38
N VAL A 31 12.59 7.67 -11.24
CA VAL A 31 12.53 8.34 -12.55
C VAL A 31 12.67 9.86 -12.39
N GLY A 32 11.94 10.45 -11.44
CA GLY A 32 12.02 11.90 -11.17
C GLY A 32 13.39 12.33 -10.64
N ALA A 33 13.99 11.56 -9.74
CA ALA A 33 15.30 11.86 -9.18
C ALA A 33 16.40 11.83 -10.24
N ILE A 34 16.42 10.80 -11.10
CA ILE A 34 17.36 10.69 -12.22
C ILE A 34 17.14 11.81 -13.24
N ALA A 35 15.88 12.06 -13.63
CA ALA A 35 15.55 13.15 -14.56
C ALA A 35 15.98 14.54 -14.02
N GLY A 36 15.97 14.70 -12.69
CA GLY A 36 16.50 15.89 -12.01
C GLY A 36 18.03 15.97 -11.93
N GLY A 37 18.76 15.01 -12.51
CA GLY A 37 20.23 14.96 -12.52
C GLY A 37 20.85 14.49 -11.20
N ASN A 38 20.09 13.82 -10.33
CA ASN A 38 20.56 13.35 -9.04
C ASN A 38 21.11 11.92 -9.13
N THR A 39 22.01 11.58 -8.21
CA THR A 39 22.30 10.18 -7.87
C THR A 39 21.31 9.71 -6.80
N VAL A 40 21.11 8.40 -6.70
CA VAL A 40 20.02 7.84 -5.90
C VAL A 40 20.47 6.64 -5.07
N VAL A 41 20.11 6.67 -3.79
CA VAL A 41 20.10 5.49 -2.93
C VAL A 41 18.65 5.04 -2.78
N LEU A 42 18.33 3.86 -3.29
CA LEU A 42 17.02 3.24 -3.18
C LEU A 42 17.02 2.25 -2.02
N LYS A 43 16.11 2.44 -1.06
CA LYS A 43 15.86 1.50 0.05
C LYS A 43 14.45 0.92 -0.07
N PRO A 44 14.30 -0.28 -0.66
CA PRO A 44 13.03 -1.01 -0.70
C PRO A 44 12.56 -1.40 0.70
N SER A 45 11.26 -1.65 0.85
CA SER A 45 10.72 -2.17 2.11
C SER A 45 11.12 -3.62 2.36
N ASP A 46 11.51 -3.92 3.61
CA ASP A 46 11.79 -5.25 4.13
C ASP A 46 10.53 -6.11 4.33
N GLN A 47 9.34 -5.54 4.25
CA GLN A 47 8.08 -6.28 4.31
C GLN A 47 7.68 -6.88 2.94
N SER A 48 8.29 -6.43 1.85
CA SER A 48 8.06 -6.91 0.48
C SER A 48 9.31 -7.57 -0.11
N LEU A 49 9.76 -8.65 0.57
CA LEU A 49 11.04 -9.33 0.31
C LEU A 49 11.28 -9.72 -1.15
N ALA A 50 10.26 -10.26 -1.84
CA ALA A 50 10.40 -10.66 -3.23
C ALA A 50 10.69 -9.47 -4.15
N SER A 51 9.99 -8.34 -3.94
CA SER A 51 10.23 -7.11 -4.69
C SER A 51 11.56 -6.46 -4.32
N ALA A 52 11.94 -6.47 -3.05
CA ALA A 52 13.23 -5.97 -2.59
C ALA A 52 14.40 -6.77 -3.19
N ALA A 53 14.30 -8.10 -3.20
CA ALA A 53 15.28 -8.99 -3.83
C ALA A 53 15.38 -8.73 -5.34
N LEU A 54 14.24 -8.60 -6.02
CA LEU A 54 14.19 -8.31 -7.45
C LEU A 54 14.86 -6.96 -7.77
N LEU A 55 14.56 -5.90 -7.00
CA LEU A 55 15.18 -4.59 -7.19
C LEU A 55 16.70 -4.65 -6.92
N THR A 56 17.12 -5.38 -5.89
CA THR A 56 18.54 -5.59 -5.56
C THR A 56 19.28 -6.29 -6.70
N GLU A 57 18.64 -7.27 -7.35
CA GLU A 57 19.22 -8.00 -8.45
C GLU A 57 19.24 -7.19 -9.76
N LEU A 58 18.14 -6.52 -10.08
CA LEU A 58 17.95 -5.90 -11.40
C LEU A 58 18.56 -4.51 -11.50
N VAL A 59 18.49 -3.67 -10.47
CA VAL A 59 18.96 -2.28 -10.56
C VAL A 59 20.43 -2.20 -11.00
N PRO A 60 21.38 -2.96 -10.42
CA PRO A 60 22.78 -2.91 -10.85
C PRO A 60 23.03 -3.43 -12.28
N LYS A 61 22.08 -4.17 -12.88
CA LYS A 61 22.19 -4.67 -14.26
C LYS A 61 21.83 -3.61 -15.31
N TYR A 62 21.02 -2.61 -14.93
CA TYR A 62 20.46 -1.62 -15.85
C TYR A 62 20.89 -0.19 -15.54
N PHE A 63 21.32 0.10 -14.31
CA PHE A 63 21.81 1.41 -13.88
C PHE A 63 23.28 1.34 -13.50
N ASP A 64 23.99 2.46 -13.71
CA ASP A 64 25.35 2.63 -13.23
C ASP A 64 25.36 2.55 -11.69
N PRO A 65 26.14 1.64 -11.08
CA PRO A 65 26.23 1.49 -9.63
C PRO A 65 26.74 2.74 -8.89
N ASP A 66 27.40 3.69 -9.58
CA ASP A 66 27.80 4.98 -9.00
C ASP A 66 26.67 6.01 -9.06
N VAL A 67 25.61 5.74 -9.84
CA VAL A 67 24.44 6.62 -10.00
C VAL A 67 23.24 6.12 -9.21
N VAL A 68 22.96 4.82 -9.20
CA VAL A 68 21.84 4.23 -8.47
C VAL A 68 22.30 3.01 -7.66
N GLN A 69 22.13 3.07 -6.35
CA GLN A 69 22.44 1.97 -5.44
C GLN A 69 21.20 1.49 -4.72
N VAL A 70 21.08 0.17 -4.53
CA VAL A 70 20.02 -0.43 -3.71
C VAL A 70 20.61 -0.86 -2.38
N ILE A 71 20.03 -0.38 -1.27
CA ILE A 71 20.42 -0.77 0.08
C ILE A 71 19.21 -1.35 0.80
N ASN A 72 19.31 -2.60 1.21
CA ASN A 72 18.32 -3.25 2.07
C ASN A 72 18.63 -2.92 3.54
N GLY A 73 17.62 -2.61 4.34
CA GLY A 73 17.77 -2.33 5.78
C GLY A 73 16.46 -2.46 6.55
N GLY A 74 16.52 -2.66 7.87
CA GLY A 74 15.37 -3.02 8.72
C GLY A 74 14.41 -1.90 9.12
N VAL A 75 13.45 -2.30 9.97
CA VAL A 75 12.16 -1.68 10.36
C VAL A 75 12.14 -0.31 11.10
N PRO A 76 13.15 0.19 11.85
CA PRO A 76 12.88 1.29 12.79
C PRO A 76 12.41 2.62 12.16
N GLU A 77 12.59 2.83 10.85
CA GLU A 77 12.42 4.14 10.22
C GLU A 77 11.26 4.26 9.22
N THR A 78 10.40 3.24 9.04
CA THR A 78 9.39 3.29 7.95
C THR A 78 7.99 2.92 8.43
N THR A 79 7.17 3.92 8.75
CA THR A 79 5.73 3.72 8.97
C THR A 79 4.90 4.80 8.29
N ALA A 80 3.77 4.34 7.73
CA ALA A 80 2.53 5.04 7.41
C ALA A 80 2.27 5.57 5.97
N ALA A 81 0.98 5.46 5.69
CA ALA A 81 0.10 6.13 4.73
C ALA A 81 0.12 5.71 3.25
N CYS A 82 -1.02 5.19 2.83
CA CYS A 82 -1.51 5.25 1.47
C CYS A 82 -2.93 5.79 1.49
N ILE A 83 -3.33 6.44 0.39
CA ILE A 83 -4.64 7.06 0.24
C ILE A 83 -5.63 5.93 -0.04
N VAL A 84 -6.29 5.46 1.00
CA VAL A 84 -7.47 4.60 0.90
C VAL A 84 -8.61 5.35 1.61
N PRO A 85 -9.85 5.29 1.10
CA PRO A 85 -11.00 5.80 1.85
C PRO A 85 -11.07 5.07 3.20
N GLU A 86 -10.81 5.77 4.29
CA GLU A 86 -10.77 5.18 5.64
C GLU A 86 -12.17 4.97 6.22
N TYR A 87 -13.11 5.85 5.87
CA TYR A 87 -14.53 5.77 6.25
C TYR A 87 -15.41 6.52 5.24
N VAL A 88 -16.71 6.27 5.28
CA VAL A 88 -17.72 6.94 4.44
C VAL A 88 -18.70 7.68 5.34
N LEU A 89 -18.94 8.96 5.06
CA LEU A 89 -19.99 9.76 5.72
C LEU A 89 -21.19 9.86 4.79
N LEU A 90 -22.37 9.52 5.30
CA LEU A 90 -23.62 9.52 4.53
C LEU A 90 -24.73 10.19 5.35
N PRO A 91 -25.68 10.88 4.68
CA PRO A 91 -26.96 11.20 5.30
C PRO A 91 -27.66 9.93 5.76
N ARG A 92 -28.28 9.95 6.95
CA ARG A 92 -28.95 8.77 7.55
C ARG A 92 -29.96 8.14 6.60
N ASP A 93 -30.74 8.96 5.91
CA ASP A 93 -31.80 8.51 5.01
C ASP A 93 -31.26 7.78 3.76
N PHE A 94 -29.98 7.96 3.42
CA PHE A 94 -29.34 7.32 2.25
C PHE A 94 -28.51 6.08 2.63
N GLN A 95 -28.32 5.82 3.92
CA GLN A 95 -27.46 4.75 4.42
C GLN A 95 -27.88 3.38 3.91
N GLU A 96 -29.17 3.05 3.96
CA GLU A 96 -29.68 1.75 3.52
C GLU A 96 -29.56 1.56 2.01
N THR A 97 -29.76 2.62 1.21
CA THR A 97 -29.55 2.59 -0.25
C THR A 97 -28.09 2.31 -0.58
N PHE A 98 -27.16 2.98 0.11
CA PHE A 98 -25.74 2.75 -0.08
C PHE A 98 -25.33 1.32 0.33
N VAL A 99 -25.80 0.86 1.48
CA VAL A 99 -25.53 -0.50 1.97
C VAL A 99 -25.97 -1.56 0.96
N ALA A 100 -27.17 -1.43 0.39
CA ALA A 100 -27.69 -2.36 -0.62
C ALA A 100 -26.81 -2.37 -1.89
N ALA A 101 -26.41 -1.19 -2.38
CA ALA A 101 -25.53 -1.09 -3.55
C ALA A 101 -24.15 -1.71 -3.30
N VAL A 102 -23.57 -1.51 -2.12
CA VAL A 102 -22.28 -2.12 -1.74
C VAL A 102 -22.39 -3.64 -1.67
N GLN A 103 -23.50 -4.17 -1.15
CA GLN A 103 -23.74 -5.62 -1.10
C GLN A 103 -23.88 -6.25 -2.49
N GLU A 104 -24.54 -5.55 -3.42
CA GLU A 104 -24.65 -5.99 -4.82
C GLU A 104 -23.27 -6.04 -5.48
N MET A 105 -22.48 -4.97 -5.34
CA MET A 105 -21.11 -4.91 -5.86
C MET A 105 -20.19 -5.98 -5.26
N TYR A 106 -20.30 -6.22 -3.94
CA TYR A 106 -19.54 -7.27 -3.27
C TYR A 106 -19.80 -8.66 -3.89
N LYS A 107 -21.07 -8.99 -4.16
CA LYS A 107 -21.44 -10.26 -4.81
C LYS A 107 -20.98 -10.33 -6.26
N SER A 108 -21.01 -9.20 -6.98
CA SER A 108 -20.51 -9.12 -8.35
C SER A 108 -19.00 -9.37 -8.43
N PHE A 109 -18.23 -8.84 -7.49
CA PHE A 109 -16.77 -8.98 -7.48
C PHE A 109 -16.31 -10.33 -6.93
N TYR A 110 -17.04 -10.88 -5.95
CA TYR A 110 -16.66 -12.11 -5.26
C TYR A 110 -17.83 -13.11 -5.19
N PRO A 111 -18.29 -13.65 -6.32
CA PRO A 111 -19.45 -14.55 -6.37
C PRO A 111 -19.25 -15.84 -5.57
N GLU A 112 -18.03 -16.38 -5.53
CA GLU A 112 -17.66 -17.58 -4.77
C GLU A 112 -16.94 -17.25 -3.43
N GLY A 113 -17.01 -15.98 -3.03
CA GLY A 113 -16.34 -15.45 -1.85
C GLY A 113 -14.89 -15.00 -2.10
N PRO A 114 -14.41 -13.97 -1.37
CA PRO A 114 -13.12 -13.36 -1.61
C PRO A 114 -11.94 -14.26 -1.23
N LYS A 115 -12.12 -15.22 -0.30
CA LYS A 115 -11.06 -16.16 0.08
C LYS A 115 -10.61 -17.04 -1.10
N ASN A 116 -11.55 -17.39 -1.99
CA ASN A 116 -11.33 -18.27 -3.16
C ASN A 116 -10.96 -17.49 -4.43
N SER A 117 -10.95 -16.15 -4.39
CA SER A 117 -10.67 -15.33 -5.57
C SER A 117 -9.17 -15.09 -5.73
N ASP A 118 -8.65 -15.37 -6.92
CA ASP A 118 -7.26 -15.04 -7.31
C ASP A 118 -6.98 -13.52 -7.33
N SER A 119 -8.04 -12.70 -7.39
CA SER A 119 -7.95 -11.24 -7.39
C SER A 119 -8.04 -10.62 -6.00
N PHE A 120 -8.05 -11.43 -4.94
CA PHE A 120 -8.10 -10.94 -3.56
C PHE A 120 -6.76 -11.13 -2.84
N ALA A 121 -6.11 -10.01 -2.51
CA ALA A 121 -4.81 -10.00 -1.84
C ALA A 121 -4.88 -10.52 -0.38
N ARG A 122 -3.71 -10.68 0.23
CA ARG A 122 -3.55 -10.99 1.65
C ARG A 122 -2.87 -9.83 2.36
N MET A 123 -3.05 -9.76 3.68
CA MET A 123 -2.34 -8.79 4.52
C MET A 123 -0.84 -9.04 4.46
N VAL A 124 -0.06 -7.96 4.59
CA VAL A 124 1.40 -8.01 4.51
C VAL A 124 2.01 -8.96 5.55
N ASN A 125 1.48 -8.95 6.78
CA ASN A 125 1.91 -9.82 7.87
C ASN A 125 0.78 -10.04 8.90
N GLU A 126 1.02 -10.96 9.83
CA GLU A 126 0.07 -11.33 10.89
C GLU A 126 -0.21 -10.17 11.86
N VAL A 127 0.77 -9.30 12.11
CA VAL A 127 0.61 -8.13 12.99
C VAL A 127 -0.47 -7.19 12.46
N HIS A 128 -0.48 -6.90 11.16
CA HIS A 128 -1.50 -6.07 10.53
C HIS A 128 -2.86 -6.77 10.50
N ALA A 129 -2.91 -8.09 10.23
CA ALA A 129 -4.15 -8.85 10.28
C ALA A 129 -4.77 -8.87 11.69
N ALA A 130 -3.94 -9.09 12.72
CA ALA A 130 -4.36 -9.04 14.11
C ALA A 130 -4.83 -7.64 14.53
N HIS A 131 -4.19 -6.58 14.02
CA HIS A 131 -4.63 -5.22 14.26
C HIS A 131 -6.05 -4.96 13.71
N ILE A 132 -6.33 -5.36 12.46
CA ILE A 132 -7.69 -5.23 11.89
C ILE A 132 -8.68 -6.09 12.67
N LYS A 133 -8.32 -7.33 13.05
CA LYS A 133 -9.16 -8.17 13.90
C LYS A 133 -9.56 -7.43 15.18
N LYS A 134 -8.60 -6.78 15.84
CA LYS A 134 -8.84 -6.00 17.06
C LYS A 134 -9.76 -4.81 16.83
N LEU A 135 -9.70 -4.15 15.67
CA LEU A 135 -10.64 -3.07 15.33
C LEU A 135 -12.06 -3.61 15.16
N LEU A 136 -12.23 -4.74 14.47
CA LEU A 136 -13.52 -5.39 14.28
C LEU A 136 -14.08 -5.93 15.60
N ASP A 137 -13.28 -6.58 16.43
CA ASP A 137 -13.69 -7.10 17.74
C ASP A 137 -14.14 -5.98 18.70
N LYS A 138 -13.62 -4.75 18.51
CA LYS A 138 -13.93 -3.58 19.35
C LYS A 138 -14.96 -2.64 18.74
N THR A 139 -15.46 -2.92 17.55
CA THR A 139 -16.40 -2.02 16.89
C THR A 139 -17.72 -1.96 17.67
N LYS A 140 -18.30 -0.75 17.75
CA LYS A 140 -19.64 -0.55 18.31
C LYS A 140 -20.73 -0.57 17.24
N GLY A 141 -20.33 -0.48 15.97
CA GLY A 141 -21.24 -0.52 14.84
C GLY A 141 -21.74 -1.93 14.54
N THR A 142 -22.75 -2.01 13.68
CA THR A 142 -23.32 -3.27 13.22
C THR A 142 -22.57 -3.75 11.97
N ILE A 143 -22.02 -4.97 12.03
CA ILE A 143 -21.43 -5.62 10.86
C ILE A 143 -22.56 -6.03 9.92
N VAL A 144 -22.60 -5.45 8.72
CA VAL A 144 -23.62 -5.74 7.70
C VAL A 144 -23.27 -7.03 6.95
N PHE A 145 -21.99 -7.19 6.59
CA PHE A 145 -21.44 -8.41 6.00
C PHE A 145 -19.94 -8.49 6.27
N GLY A 146 -19.37 -9.69 6.11
CA GLY A 146 -17.96 -9.94 6.34
C GLY A 146 -17.65 -10.18 7.83
N GLY A 147 -16.55 -9.60 8.31
CA GLY A 147 -16.05 -9.79 9.67
C GLY A 147 -15.14 -11.00 9.84
N ASN A 148 -14.95 -11.81 8.79
CA ASN A 148 -14.06 -12.97 8.82
C ASN A 148 -12.60 -12.52 8.74
N VAL A 149 -11.84 -12.85 9.77
CA VAL A 149 -10.39 -12.64 9.81
C VAL A 149 -9.70 -13.94 10.19
N ASP A 150 -8.73 -14.34 9.38
CA ASP A 150 -7.82 -15.45 9.63
C ASP A 150 -6.40 -14.88 9.68
N VAL A 151 -5.87 -14.75 10.90
CA VAL A 151 -4.56 -14.13 11.13
C VAL A 151 -3.44 -14.99 10.55
N ALA A 152 -3.54 -16.31 10.69
CA ALA A 152 -2.51 -17.25 10.24
C ALA A 152 -2.40 -17.24 8.70
N GLU A 153 -3.54 -17.19 8.00
CA GLU A 153 -3.54 -17.05 6.55
C GLU A 153 -3.36 -15.59 6.07
N ARG A 154 -3.19 -14.63 7.00
CA ARG A 154 -3.16 -13.18 6.71
C ARG A 154 -4.37 -12.72 5.90
N TYR A 155 -5.52 -13.36 6.10
CA TYR A 155 -6.75 -13.07 5.38
C TYR A 155 -7.66 -12.18 6.23
N VAL A 156 -8.14 -11.09 5.62
CA VAL A 156 -9.16 -10.20 6.18
C VAL A 156 -10.19 -10.01 5.08
N GLY A 157 -11.40 -10.54 5.28
CA GLY A 157 -12.48 -10.39 4.29
C GLY A 157 -12.97 -8.94 4.20
N PRO A 158 -13.43 -8.47 3.02
CA PRO A 158 -14.14 -7.21 2.89
C PRO A 158 -15.29 -7.16 3.90
N THR A 159 -15.29 -6.12 4.73
CA THR A 159 -16.21 -5.98 5.85
C THR A 159 -16.84 -4.61 5.81
N LEU A 160 -18.17 -4.55 5.83
CA LEU A 160 -18.92 -3.31 5.95
C LEU A 160 -19.50 -3.23 7.36
N VAL A 161 -19.13 -2.16 8.07
CA VAL A 161 -19.69 -1.84 9.39
C VAL A 161 -20.48 -0.56 9.27
N LYS A 162 -21.73 -0.57 9.74
CA LYS A 162 -22.60 0.60 9.79
C LYS A 162 -22.78 1.08 11.22
N ASP A 163 -23.12 2.36 11.40
CA ASP A 163 -23.38 2.96 12.72
C ASP A 163 -22.19 2.88 13.68
N VAL A 164 -20.96 3.11 13.15
CA VAL A 164 -19.69 3.11 13.89
C VAL A 164 -19.56 4.32 14.82
#